data_AF-T0Y8A0-F1
#
_entry.id   AF-T0Y8A0-F1
#
_cell.length_a   1.000
_cell.length_b   1.000
_cell.length_c   1.000
_cell.angle_alpha   90.00
_cell.angle_beta   90.00
_cell.angle_gamma   90.00
#
_symmetry.space_group_name_H-M   'P 1'
#
loop_
_entity.id
_entity.type
_entity.pdbx_description
1 polymer ?
#
loop_
_entity_poly.entity_id
_entity_poly.type
_entity_poly.pdbx_seq_one_letter_code
_entity_poly.pdbx_strand_id
1 'polypeptide(L)'
;MSVGESRAGYYRRHRKSPLPERPVRVATPQPRALSEVERKDVLDVLHSEAHVDEAPATIYAKLLDEGIYLASVSTMYRVLKDNDEV
;
A
#
# COMPACT_ATOMS: atom_id res chain seq x y z
N MET A 1 -11.13 -23.85 36.82
CA MET A 1 -11.35 -23.05 35.59
C MET A 1 -10.00 -22.90 34.91
N SER A 2 -9.74 -23.61 33.80
CA SER A 2 -8.47 -23.43 33.07
C SER A 2 -8.57 -22.20 32.20
N VAL A 3 -7.70 -21.22 32.42
CA VAL A 3 -7.53 -20.08 31.53
C VAL A 3 -7.18 -20.62 30.14
N GLY A 4 -8.05 -20.42 29.16
CA GLY A 4 -7.93 -20.91 27.77
C GLY A 4 -6.80 -20.26 26.96
N GLU A 5 -5.72 -19.85 27.61
CA GLU A 5 -4.57 -19.25 26.95
C GLU A 5 -3.50 -20.29 26.63
N SER A 6 -2.93 -20.19 25.43
CA SER A 6 -1.75 -20.96 25.04
C SER A 6 -0.59 -20.69 26.01
N ARG A 7 0.03 -21.75 26.54
CA ARG A 7 1.21 -21.67 27.43
C ARG A 7 2.31 -20.76 26.87
N ALA A 8 2.52 -20.78 25.54
CA ALA A 8 3.50 -19.92 24.89
C ALA A 8 3.19 -18.43 25.05
N GLY A 9 1.91 -18.04 24.99
CA GLY A 9 1.47 -16.67 25.26
C GLY A 9 1.71 -16.25 26.71
N TYR A 10 1.37 -17.13 27.66
CA TYR A 10 1.61 -16.90 29.09
C TYR A 10 3.09 -16.64 29.40
N TYR A 11 4.00 -17.50 28.93
CA TYR A 11 5.44 -17.34 29.15
C TYR A 11 6.01 -16.10 28.44
N ARG A 12 5.55 -15.76 27.24
CA ARG A 12 5.98 -14.52 26.56
C ARG A 12 5.58 -13.27 27.33
N ARG A 13 4.37 -13.24 27.91
CA ARG A 13 3.87 -12.10 28.70
C ARG A 13 4.54 -11.98 30.07
N HIS A 14 4.83 -13.10 30.73
CA HIS A 14 5.40 -13.12 32.09
C HIS A 14 6.91 -13.33 32.12
N ARG A 15 7.59 -13.20 30.98
CA ARG A 15 9.04 -13.33 30.88
C ARG A 15 9.72 -12.20 31.67
N LYS A 16 10.58 -12.58 32.62
CA LYS A 16 11.43 -11.63 33.40
C LYS A 16 12.79 -11.36 32.75
N SER A 17 13.20 -12.18 31.79
CA SER A 17 14.47 -12.01 31.07
C SER A 17 14.37 -10.90 30.01
N PRO A 18 15.46 -10.15 29.74
CA PRO A 18 15.48 -9.10 28.72
C PRO A 18 14.95 -9.60 27.38
N LEU A 19 14.22 -8.75 26.63
CA LEU A 19 13.77 -9.12 25.29
C LEU A 19 14.99 -9.36 24.39
N PRO A 20 14.94 -10.38 23.51
CA PRO A 20 15.96 -10.51 22.47
C PRO A 20 15.95 -9.25 21.60
N GLU A 21 17.11 -8.83 21.12
CA GLU A 21 17.21 -7.73 20.17
C GLU A 21 16.37 -8.05 18.94
N ARG A 22 15.41 -7.18 18.66
CA ARG A 22 14.55 -7.34 17.50
C ARG A 22 15.40 -7.03 16.27
N PRO A 23 15.48 -7.93 15.27
CA PRO A 23 16.19 -7.60 14.05
C PRO A 23 15.56 -6.35 13.43
N VAL A 24 16.42 -5.43 12.99
CA VAL A 24 15.99 -4.26 12.24
C VAL A 24 15.30 -4.76 10.98
N ARG A 25 14.02 -4.41 10.83
CA ARG A 25 13.28 -4.75 9.62
C ARG A 25 13.77 -3.82 8.52
N VAL A 26 14.51 -4.37 7.56
CA VAL A 26 14.78 -3.69 6.30
C VAL A 26 13.48 -3.67 5.50
N ALA A 27 13.06 -2.51 5.03
CA ALA A 27 11.88 -2.39 4.20
C ALA A 27 12.19 -3.00 2.83
N THR A 28 11.72 -4.21 2.58
CA THR A 28 11.79 -4.82 1.25
C THR A 28 10.56 -4.39 0.45
N PRO A 29 10.72 -3.88 -0.79
CA PRO A 29 9.58 -3.63 -1.65
C PRO A 29 8.78 -4.91 -1.86
N GLN A 30 7.45 -4.79 -1.95
CA GLN A 30 6.62 -5.92 -2.34
C GLN A 30 6.98 -6.32 -3.78
N PRO A 31 7.15 -7.62 -4.09
CA PRO A 31 7.53 -8.05 -5.43
C PRO A 31 6.48 -7.74 -6.51
N ARG A 32 5.24 -7.44 -6.11
CA ARG A 32 4.15 -6.97 -6.97
C ARG A 32 3.89 -5.47 -6.85
N ALA A 33 4.79 -4.73 -6.20
CA ALA A 33 4.69 -3.27 -6.19
C ALA A 33 4.90 -2.77 -7.61
N LEU A 34 4.12 -1.75 -7.99
CA LEU A 34 4.40 -0.98 -9.18
C LEU A 34 5.85 -0.46 -9.12
N SER A 35 6.58 -0.68 -10.20
CA SER A 35 7.88 -0.07 -10.46
C SER A 35 7.76 1.45 -10.54
N GLU A 36 8.90 2.14 -10.41
CA GLU A 36 8.93 3.61 -10.55
C GLU A 36 8.45 4.06 -11.94
N VAL A 37 8.70 3.27 -12.98
CA VAL A 37 8.24 3.55 -14.34
C VAL A 37 6.72 3.45 -14.42
N GLU A 38 6.13 2.35 -13.94
CA GLU A 38 4.67 2.20 -13.96
C GLU A 38 3.97 3.25 -13.09
N ARG A 39 4.60 3.68 -11.98
CA ARG A 39 4.07 4.79 -11.16
C ARG A 39 4.04 6.09 -11.94
N LYS A 40 5.08 6.34 -12.74
CA LYS A 40 5.15 7.52 -13.59
C LYS A 40 4.10 7.48 -14.69
N ASP A 41 3.90 6.34 -15.33
CA ASP A 41 2.83 6.18 -16.33
C ASP A 41 1.44 6.47 -15.71
N VAL A 42 1.21 6.05 -14.46
CA VAL A 42 -0.01 6.39 -13.71
C VAL A 42 -0.13 7.90 -13.48
N LEU A 43 0.97 8.58 -13.08
CA LEU A 43 0.96 10.03 -12.90
C LEU A 43 0.72 10.77 -14.21
N ASP A 44 1.40 10.39 -15.29
CA ASP A 44 1.26 11.03 -16.59
C ASP A 44 -0.19 10.95 -17.10
N VAL A 45 -0.89 9.84 -16.85
CA VAL A 45 -2.32 9.70 -17.17
C VAL A 45 -3.19 10.56 -16.25
N LEU A 46 -2.92 10.59 -14.94
CA LEU A 46 -3.66 11.43 -13.98
C LEU A 46 -3.47 12.93 -14.24
N HIS A 47 -2.30 13.35 -14.71
CA HIS A 47 -1.96 14.74 -15.05
C HIS A 47 -2.31 15.13 -16.49
N SER A 48 -2.85 14.21 -17.27
CA SER A 48 -3.31 14.50 -18.63
C SER A 48 -4.40 15.58 -18.61
N GLU A 49 -4.41 16.46 -19.61
CA GLU A 49 -5.39 17.55 -19.74
C GLU A 49 -6.85 17.05 -19.71
N ALA A 50 -7.08 15.79 -20.11
CA ALA A 50 -8.40 15.15 -20.09
C ALA A 50 -8.87 14.73 -18.68
N HIS A 51 -7.96 14.68 -17.70
CA HIS A 51 -8.17 14.07 -16.39
C HIS A 51 -7.76 14.94 -15.20
N VAL A 52 -7.13 16.10 -15.46
CA VAL A 52 -6.62 17.02 -14.43
C VAL A 52 -7.67 17.48 -13.41
N ASP A 53 -8.93 17.64 -13.83
CA ASP A 53 -10.04 18.08 -12.97
C ASP A 53 -10.89 16.92 -12.42
N GLU A 54 -10.50 15.66 -12.68
CA GLU A 54 -11.30 14.49 -12.36
C GLU A 54 -10.75 13.71 -11.17
N ALA A 55 -11.64 13.20 -10.33
CA ALA A 55 -11.23 12.34 -9.23
C ALA A 55 -10.64 11.02 -9.76
N PRO A 56 -9.61 10.44 -9.10
CA PRO A 56 -9.01 9.16 -9.51
C PRO A 56 -9.99 8.01 -9.68
N ALA A 57 -11.10 8.01 -8.93
CA ALA A 57 -12.18 7.03 -9.07
C ALA A 57 -12.92 7.15 -10.42
N THR A 58 -13.13 8.38 -10.91
CA THR A 58 -13.76 8.65 -12.21
C THR A 58 -12.84 8.24 -13.36
N ILE A 59 -11.56 8.59 -13.26
CA ILE A 59 -10.54 8.23 -14.26
C ILE A 59 -10.43 6.71 -14.37
N TYR A 60 -10.42 6.01 -13.23
CA TYR A 60 -10.43 4.54 -13.22
C TYR A 60 -11.63 3.94 -13.96
N ALA A 61 -12.84 4.49 -13.76
CA ALA A 61 -14.04 4.00 -14.45
C ALA A 61 -13.94 4.22 -15.97
N LYS A 62 -13.50 5.41 -16.41
CA LYS A 62 -13.31 5.72 -17.83
C LYS A 62 -12.27 4.82 -18.50
N LEU A 63 -11.13 4.61 -17.85
CA LEU A 63 -10.09 3.70 -18.35
C LEU A 63 -10.63 2.27 -18.50
N LEU A 64 -11.45 1.81 -17.55
CA LEU A 64 -12.10 0.50 -17.66
C LEU A 64 -13.11 0.43 -18.81
N ASP A 65 -13.88 1.50 -19.05
CA ASP A 65 -14.79 1.58 -20.20
C ASP A 65 -14.04 1.51 -21.54
N GLU A 66 -12.83 2.07 -21.59
CA GLU A 66 -11.89 1.97 -22.72
C GLU A 66 -11.13 0.62 -22.78
N GLY A 67 -11.30 -0.24 -21.78
CA GLY A 67 -10.65 -1.55 -21.68
C GLY A 67 -9.19 -1.49 -21.21
N ILE A 68 -8.74 -0.33 -20.70
CA ILE A 68 -7.38 -0.10 -20.23
C ILE A 68 -7.33 -0.25 -18.70
N TYR A 69 -6.51 -1.16 -18.21
CA TYR A 69 -6.25 -1.29 -16.78
C TYR A 69 -4.81 -0.85 -16.45
N LEU A 70 -4.69 0.27 -15.74
CA LEU A 70 -3.40 0.83 -15.35
C LEU A 70 -3.06 0.50 -13.89
N ALA A 71 -3.96 0.82 -12.96
CA ALA A 71 -3.83 0.53 -11.54
C ALA A 71 -5.19 0.57 -10.84
N SER A 72 -5.25 0.10 -9.59
CA SER A 72 -6.44 0.26 -8.74
C SER A 72 -6.56 1.70 -8.24
N VAL A 73 -7.79 2.13 -7.93
CA VAL A 73 -8.08 3.47 -7.36
C VAL A 73 -7.24 3.74 -6.11
N SER A 74 -7.07 2.75 -5.22
CA SER A 74 -6.23 2.91 -4.02
C SER A 74 -4.75 3.11 -4.34
N THR A 75 -4.24 2.47 -5.41
CA THR A 75 -2.88 2.71 -5.88
C THR A 75 -2.74 4.12 -6.46
N MET A 76 -3.71 4.60 -7.23
CA MET A 76 -3.72 5.97 -7.76
C MET A 76 -3.64 7.00 -6.62
N TYR A 77 -4.48 6.87 -5.59
CA TYR A 77 -4.40 7.75 -4.40
C TYR A 77 -3.08 7.63 -3.65
N ARG A 78 -2.49 6.44 -3.55
CA ARG A 78 -1.15 6.28 -2.95
C ARG A 78 -0.08 6.98 -3.76
N VAL A 79 -0.15 6.91 -5.08
CA VAL A 79 0.79 7.58 -5.98
C VAL A 79 0.66 9.09 -5.88
N LEU A 80 -0.55 9.65 -5.86
CA LEU A 80 -0.78 11.08 -5.66
C LEU A 80 -0.28 11.55 -4.29
N LYS A 81 -0.56 10.77 -3.24
CA LYS A 81 -0.07 11.06 -1.88
C LYS A 81 1.45 11.01 -1.78
N ASP A 82 2.10 10.06 -2.45
CA ASP A 82 3.56 9.98 -2.49
C ASP A 82 4.18 11.21 -3.20
N ASN A 83 3.40 11.95 -4.01
CA ASN A 83 3.82 13.19 -4.70
C ASN A 83 3.30 14.48 -4.01
N ASP A 84 2.72 14.39 -2.81
CA ASP A 84 2.21 15.54 -2.02
C ASP A 84 1.04 16.31 -2.66
N GLU A 85 0.32 15.71 -3.61
CA GLU A 85 -0.80 16.36 -4.32
C GLU A 85 -2.16 16.18 -3.62
N VAL A 86 -2.22 15.41 -2.52
CA VAL A 86 -3.43 15.09 -1.72
C VAL A 86 -3.13 14.96 -0.23
#